data_AF-A0A517ZR90-F1
#
_entry.id   AF-A0A517ZR90-F1
#
_cell.length_a   1.000
_cell.length_b   1.000
_cell.length_c   1.000
_cell.angle_alpha   90.00
_cell.angle_beta   90.00
_cell.angle_gamma   90.00
#
_symmetry.space_group_name_H-M   'P 1'
#
loop_
_entity.id
_entity.type
_entity.pdbx_description
1 polymer ?
#
loop_
_entity_poly.entity_id
_entity_poly.type
_entity_poly.pdbx_seq_one_letter_code
_entity_poly.pdbx_strand_id
1 'polypeptide(L)'
;MISVFRLLFAFLLIGLLGSGHSLRADVFTYHDRDGQQVVLEAKLIRTVRDTHLVALPDGEYRLIPQAAVTNHEVKPGPAPLTHDEAAIKLEDRFGSARFRSYVEEPFVVGLVLSDELPKSSEIRVRNFLRKTARFMDKVSGSFKRFLVELRVPVKEPEYPLVVLIFESDGDFDKYMAETTQTEALQAKNVAGFYSGLTNFLAIRLKTCSTFEVPLHEAIHQQVYNRNFFQRLAPVPHWFDEGIATGFEANAGRITIGPTKISRRYAQQALAGGQLSWKSMLNDDKVFQGNVLVGEAYGHAWSLHWLLVTKYKGEYLKYVKLLAEKEPLEQEPEGRRDADLRETFGQDIAELQKTFKQQLKVGLKRQRVSLADTRVAGQSITEDGMAQVGLTAINYVDLGGQLRVGGQLTNICPFRELAFYVTVETDAGMYADWYFPKVGIMKKALLKKQYVGKVMQGGARSPSNTYHVRIRSAPPGSPEAEKWAAGQFPVPVLGNR
;
A
#
# COMPACT_ATOMS: atom_id res chain seq x y z
N MET A 1 -36.98 43.08 -67.76
CA MET A 1 -36.21 44.31 -67.43
C MET A 1 -36.32 44.50 -65.92
N ILE A 2 -35.17 44.53 -65.22
CA ILE A 2 -34.99 44.90 -63.79
C ILE A 2 -35.54 43.83 -62.81
N SER A 3 -34.73 42.88 -62.30
CA SER A 3 -33.75 42.95 -61.18
C SER A 3 -34.38 43.50 -59.88
N VAL A 4 -34.31 42.86 -58.71
CA VAL A 4 -33.18 42.99 -57.77
C VAL A 4 -33.39 42.03 -56.57
N PHE A 5 -32.34 41.23 -56.27
CA PHE A 5 -31.84 40.73 -54.97
C PHE A 5 -32.77 40.54 -53.75
N ARG A 6 -32.63 39.36 -53.08
CA ARG A 6 -31.89 39.24 -51.79
C ARG A 6 -31.73 37.80 -51.27
N LEU A 7 -30.46 37.44 -51.04
CA LEU A 7 -29.85 36.56 -50.03
C LEU A 7 -30.48 35.18 -49.72
N LEU A 8 -29.82 34.13 -50.21
CA LEU A 8 -29.76 32.82 -49.57
C LEU A 8 -28.53 32.77 -48.65
N PHE A 9 -28.77 32.55 -47.36
CA PHE A 9 -27.75 32.28 -46.36
C PHE A 9 -27.08 30.93 -46.66
N ALA A 10 -25.79 30.95 -46.96
CA ALA A 10 -24.96 29.75 -46.98
C ALA A 10 -24.70 29.31 -45.54
N PHE A 11 -25.21 28.13 -45.17
CA PHE A 11 -24.80 27.44 -43.95
C PHE A 11 -23.34 27.03 -44.10
N LEU A 12 -22.45 27.78 -43.45
CA LEU A 12 -21.05 27.40 -43.26
C LEU A 12 -21.02 26.30 -42.19
N LEU A 13 -21.02 25.03 -42.61
CA LEU A 13 -20.60 23.92 -41.76
C LEU A 13 -19.10 24.07 -41.54
N ILE A 14 -18.70 24.79 -40.50
CA ILE A 14 -17.33 24.70 -39.98
C ILE A 14 -17.25 23.35 -39.27
N GLY A 15 -16.71 22.37 -40.00
CA GLY A 15 -16.32 21.09 -39.44
C GLY A 15 -15.40 21.33 -38.25
N LEU A 16 -15.80 20.78 -37.10
CA LEU A 16 -14.93 20.50 -35.98
C LEU A 16 -13.73 19.70 -36.50
N LEU A 17 -12.62 20.38 -36.76
CA LEU A 17 -11.30 19.76 -36.77
C LEU A 17 -10.98 19.40 -35.31
N GLY A 18 -11.63 18.34 -34.83
CA GLY A 18 -11.07 17.55 -33.76
C GLY A 18 -9.72 17.04 -34.26
N SER A 19 -8.64 17.55 -33.68
CA SER A 19 -7.32 16.97 -33.79
C SER A 19 -7.41 15.54 -33.25
N GLY A 20 -7.70 14.60 -34.14
CA GLY A 20 -7.69 13.17 -33.88
C GLY A 20 -6.33 12.78 -33.32
N HIS A 21 -6.29 12.51 -32.02
CA HIS A 21 -5.20 11.79 -31.40
C HIS A 21 -5.40 10.30 -31.68
N SER A 22 -5.24 9.92 -32.94
CA SER A 22 -5.31 8.52 -33.36
C SER A 22 -3.96 8.12 -33.93
N LEU A 23 -3.45 6.97 -33.44
CA LEU A 23 -2.17 6.31 -33.72
C LEU A 23 -1.07 6.68 -32.70
N ARG A 24 -1.15 6.06 -31.52
CA ARG A 24 -0.04 5.97 -30.55
C ARG A 24 0.28 4.49 -30.29
N ALA A 25 1.14 3.99 -31.15
CA ALA A 25 2.13 2.94 -31.01
C ALA A 25 1.83 1.46 -30.83
N ASP A 26 2.67 0.53 -31.31
CA ASP A 26 3.61 0.39 -32.47
C ASP A 26 4.27 -1.00 -32.24
N VAL A 27 4.49 -1.82 -33.27
CA VAL A 27 5.15 -3.12 -33.05
C VAL A 27 6.65 -2.89 -32.89
N PHE A 28 7.21 -3.24 -31.73
CA PHE A 28 8.64 -3.10 -31.44
C PHE A 28 9.35 -4.43 -31.66
N THR A 29 10.42 -4.43 -32.46
CA THR A 29 11.36 -5.56 -32.51
C THR A 29 12.67 -5.11 -31.89
N TYR A 30 13.14 -5.80 -30.85
CA TYR A 30 14.38 -5.45 -30.15
C TYR A 30 15.13 -6.69 -29.68
N HIS A 31 16.42 -6.56 -29.39
CA HIS A 31 17.19 -7.61 -28.70
C HIS A 31 17.09 -7.43 -27.19
N ASP A 32 16.67 -8.48 -26.47
CA ASP A 32 16.63 -8.47 -25.02
C ASP A 32 18.04 -8.55 -24.39
N ARG A 33 18.12 -8.64 -23.06
CA ARG A 33 19.39 -8.69 -22.33
C ARG A 33 20.22 -9.94 -22.64
N ASP A 34 19.58 -11.01 -23.09
CA ASP A 34 20.21 -12.27 -23.47
C ASP A 34 20.54 -12.31 -24.98
N GLY A 35 20.27 -11.21 -25.70
CA GLY A 35 20.51 -11.07 -27.13
C GLY A 35 19.42 -11.71 -28.01
N GLN A 36 18.33 -12.22 -27.43
CA GLN A 36 17.25 -12.81 -28.20
C GLN A 36 16.38 -11.73 -28.82
N GLN A 37 15.97 -11.94 -30.08
CA GLN A 37 15.06 -11.03 -30.75
C GLN A 37 13.64 -11.22 -30.20
N VAL A 38 13.07 -10.13 -29.69
CA VAL A 38 11.72 -10.08 -29.14
C VAL A 38 10.88 -9.15 -30.00
N VAL A 39 9.71 -9.64 -30.43
CA VAL A 39 8.66 -8.83 -31.04
C VAL A 39 7.61 -8.52 -29.98
N LEU A 40 7.31 -7.25 -29.77
CA LEU A 40 6.43 -6.76 -28.73
C LEU A 40 5.40 -5.80 -29.30
N GLU A 41 4.12 -6.14 -29.17
CA GLU A 41 3.02 -5.21 -29.42
C GLU A 41 2.74 -4.42 -28.14
N ALA A 42 2.96 -3.11 -28.19
CA ALA A 42 2.79 -2.23 -27.03
C ALA A 42 2.50 -0.79 -27.46
N LYS A 43 1.84 -0.04 -26.58
CA LYS A 43 1.54 1.39 -26.76
C LYS A 43 2.70 2.24 -26.25
N LEU A 44 3.39 2.97 -27.12
CA LEU A 44 4.37 4.00 -26.73
C LEU A 44 3.69 5.07 -25.87
N ILE A 45 4.16 5.20 -24.64
CA ILE A 45 3.75 6.25 -23.70
C ILE A 45 4.61 7.48 -23.93
N ARG A 46 5.94 7.30 -23.91
CA ARG A 46 6.91 8.39 -24.05
C ARG A 46 8.27 7.87 -24.46
N THR A 47 9.06 8.70 -25.14
CA THR A 47 10.50 8.50 -25.32
C THR A 47 11.25 9.53 -24.48
N VAL A 48 12.17 9.08 -23.63
CA VAL A 48 13.00 9.95 -22.78
C VAL A 48 14.46 9.56 -22.99
N ARG A 49 15.26 10.51 -23.50
CA ARG A 49 16.64 10.26 -23.92
C ARG A 49 16.68 9.03 -24.85
N ASP A 50 17.48 8.02 -24.52
CA ASP A 50 17.69 6.80 -25.32
C ASP A 50 16.80 5.64 -24.85
N THR A 51 15.58 5.92 -24.33
CA THR A 51 14.68 4.89 -23.80
C THR A 51 13.22 5.16 -24.18
N HIS A 52 12.55 4.12 -24.70
CA HIS A 52 11.11 4.10 -24.90
C HIS A 52 10.43 3.53 -23.66
N LEU A 53 9.45 4.27 -23.13
CA LEU A 53 8.48 3.79 -22.16
C LEU A 53 7.24 3.33 -22.93
N VAL A 54 6.95 2.03 -22.89
CA VAL A 54 5.81 1.42 -23.58
C VAL A 54 4.87 0.76 -22.59
N ALA A 55 3.58 0.71 -22.90
CA ALA A 55 2.54 0.06 -22.12
C ALA A 55 2.02 -1.19 -22.82
N LEU A 56 1.96 -2.28 -22.08
CA LEU A 56 1.43 -3.56 -22.52
C LEU A 56 -0.10 -3.62 -22.37
N PRO A 57 -0.77 -4.59 -23.01
CA PRO A 57 -2.22 -4.80 -22.87
C PRO A 57 -2.72 -4.98 -21.43
N ASP A 58 -1.89 -5.51 -20.52
CA ASP A 58 -2.23 -5.71 -19.12
C ASP A 58 -1.99 -4.46 -18.24
N GLY A 59 -1.50 -3.37 -18.84
CA GLY A 59 -1.16 -2.14 -18.15
C GLY A 59 0.25 -2.10 -17.59
N GLU A 60 1.09 -3.12 -17.77
CA GLU A 60 2.50 -3.07 -17.39
C GLU A 60 3.27 -2.08 -18.28
N TYR A 61 4.17 -1.31 -17.67
CA TYR A 61 5.12 -0.46 -18.35
C TYR A 61 6.46 -1.16 -18.51
N ARG A 62 7.03 -1.09 -19.71
CA ARG A 62 8.37 -1.57 -20.02
C ARG A 62 9.25 -0.45 -20.55
N LEU A 63 10.52 -0.51 -20.13
CA LEU A 63 11.59 0.36 -20.61
C LEU A 63 12.37 -0.40 -21.69
N ILE A 64 12.40 0.14 -22.90
CA ILE A 64 13.14 -0.44 -24.03
C ILE A 64 14.25 0.55 -24.41
N PRO A 65 15.53 0.17 -24.27
CA PRO A 65 16.64 0.99 -24.77
C PRO A 65 16.49 1.20 -26.27
N GLN A 66 16.59 2.45 -26.74
CA GLN A 66 16.41 2.77 -28.15
C GLN A 66 17.46 2.07 -29.02
N ALA A 67 18.69 1.93 -28.52
CA ALA A 67 19.77 1.21 -29.19
C ALA A 67 19.50 -0.29 -29.37
N ALA A 68 18.59 -0.88 -28.58
CA ALA A 68 18.22 -2.29 -28.71
C ALA A 68 17.15 -2.53 -29.78
N VAL A 69 16.43 -1.49 -30.22
CA VAL A 69 15.33 -1.59 -31.18
C VAL A 69 15.89 -1.74 -32.59
N THR A 70 15.54 -2.85 -33.24
CA THR A 70 15.92 -3.14 -34.64
C THR A 70 14.84 -2.75 -35.63
N ASN A 71 13.56 -2.74 -35.21
CA ASN A 71 12.44 -2.31 -36.06
C ASN A 71 11.32 -1.70 -35.20
N HIS A 72 10.62 -0.72 -35.77
CA HIS A 72 9.51 -0.01 -35.15
C HIS A 72 8.42 0.25 -36.21
N GLU A 73 7.30 -0.47 -36.13
CA GLU A 73 6.20 -0.39 -37.11
C GLU A 73 5.01 0.39 -36.56
N VAL A 74 4.53 1.39 -37.33
CA VAL A 74 3.47 2.26 -36.84
C VAL A 74 2.06 1.68 -36.96
N LYS A 75 1.39 1.35 -35.83
CA LYS A 75 0.06 0.69 -35.80
C LYS A 75 -0.82 1.15 -34.63
N PRO A 76 -2.16 0.95 -34.69
CA PRO A 76 -2.99 1.01 -33.49
C PRO A 76 -2.45 0.02 -32.46
N GLY A 77 -2.04 0.51 -31.29
CA GLY A 77 -1.56 -0.35 -30.20
C GLY A 77 -2.59 -1.38 -29.77
N PRO A 78 -2.16 -2.45 -29.07
CA PRO A 78 -3.07 -3.51 -28.69
C PRO A 78 -4.13 -2.98 -27.72
N ALA A 79 -5.34 -3.53 -27.82
CA ALA A 79 -6.40 -3.22 -26.87
C ALA A 79 -5.99 -3.67 -25.45
N PRO A 80 -6.37 -2.92 -24.40
CA PRO A 80 -6.23 -3.40 -23.03
C PRO A 80 -6.90 -4.76 -22.85
N LEU A 81 -6.30 -5.64 -22.04
CA LEU A 81 -6.92 -6.90 -21.66
C LEU A 81 -8.24 -6.65 -20.94
N THR A 82 -9.20 -7.53 -21.17
CA THR A 82 -10.37 -7.65 -20.32
C THR A 82 -9.98 -8.13 -18.91
N HIS A 83 -10.88 -7.93 -17.94
CA HIS A 83 -10.65 -8.37 -16.57
C HIS A 83 -10.50 -9.90 -16.47
N ASP A 84 -11.23 -10.66 -17.28
CA ASP A 84 -11.13 -12.13 -17.34
C ASP A 84 -9.80 -12.57 -17.97
N GLU A 85 -9.35 -11.94 -19.06
CA GLU A 85 -8.04 -12.22 -19.67
C GLU A 85 -6.89 -11.91 -18.70
N ALA A 86 -6.99 -10.81 -17.95
CA ALA A 86 -6.02 -10.48 -16.91
C ALA A 86 -6.01 -11.54 -15.78
N ALA A 87 -7.18 -12.05 -15.39
CA ALA A 87 -7.27 -13.13 -14.40
C ALA A 87 -6.65 -14.44 -14.91
N ILE A 88 -6.89 -14.81 -16.18
CA ILE A 88 -6.29 -15.99 -16.83
C ILE A 88 -4.78 -15.85 -16.90
N LYS A 89 -4.27 -14.68 -17.34
CA LYS A 89 -2.82 -14.42 -17.41
C LYS A 89 -2.14 -14.54 -16.04
N LEU A 90 -2.80 -14.11 -14.97
CA LEU A 90 -2.29 -14.28 -13.61
C LEU A 90 -2.34 -15.75 -13.15
N GLU A 91 -3.37 -16.50 -13.54
CA GLU A 91 -3.44 -17.94 -13.29
C GLU A 91 -2.32 -18.69 -14.01
N ASP A 92 -2.02 -18.34 -15.26
CA ASP A 92 -0.89 -18.91 -16.00
C ASP A 92 0.45 -18.61 -15.33
N ARG A 93 0.60 -17.39 -14.78
CA ARG A 93 1.82 -16.97 -14.06
C ARG A 93 2.03 -17.73 -12.75
N PHE A 94 0.98 -17.89 -11.95
CA PHE A 94 1.10 -18.42 -10.58
C PHE A 94 0.71 -19.89 -10.46
N GLY A 95 0.10 -20.47 -11.50
CA GLY A 95 -0.40 -21.84 -11.57
C GLY A 95 -1.78 -22.01 -10.92
N SER A 96 -2.66 -22.75 -11.58
CA SER A 96 -4.04 -23.02 -11.13
C SER A 96 -4.14 -23.74 -9.78
N ALA A 97 -3.09 -24.45 -9.34
CA ALA A 97 -3.04 -25.06 -8.02
C ALA A 97 -2.88 -24.03 -6.89
N ARG A 98 -2.15 -22.94 -7.15
CA ARG A 98 -1.74 -21.94 -6.14
C ARG A 98 -2.39 -20.57 -6.33
N PHE A 99 -3.19 -20.37 -7.36
CA PHE A 99 -3.83 -19.09 -7.64
C PHE A 99 -5.35 -19.19 -7.61
N ARG A 100 -6.00 -18.21 -6.98
CA ARG A 100 -7.46 -18.02 -7.04
C ARG A 100 -7.76 -16.57 -7.35
N SER A 101 -8.68 -16.32 -8.25
CA SER A 101 -9.09 -14.95 -8.61
C SER A 101 -10.59 -14.73 -8.40
N TYR A 102 -10.96 -13.46 -8.30
CA TYR A 102 -12.33 -12.99 -8.35
C TYR A 102 -12.36 -11.67 -9.11
N VAL A 103 -13.19 -11.61 -10.14
CA VAL A 103 -13.37 -10.43 -10.99
C VAL A 103 -14.63 -9.68 -10.55
N GLU A 104 -14.48 -8.39 -10.31
CA GLU A 104 -15.56 -7.44 -10.04
C GLU A 104 -15.13 -6.09 -10.59
N GLU A 105 -15.54 -5.79 -11.81
CA GLU A 105 -15.00 -4.66 -12.57
C GLU A 105 -15.08 -3.33 -11.79
N PRO A 106 -14.01 -2.51 -11.81
CA PRO A 106 -12.81 -2.65 -12.64
C PRO A 106 -11.68 -3.50 -12.01
N PHE A 107 -11.97 -4.30 -10.97
CA PHE A 107 -10.96 -5.00 -10.19
C PHE A 107 -10.80 -6.47 -10.58
N VAL A 108 -9.55 -6.92 -10.56
CA VAL A 108 -9.16 -8.34 -10.60
C VAL A 108 -8.42 -8.64 -9.30
N VAL A 109 -9.06 -9.36 -8.38
CA VAL A 109 -8.47 -9.69 -7.09
C VAL A 109 -7.93 -11.12 -7.14
N GLY A 110 -6.61 -11.27 -7.07
CA GLY A 110 -5.90 -12.54 -7.04
C GLY A 110 -5.38 -12.87 -5.64
N LEU A 111 -5.45 -14.13 -5.25
CA LEU A 111 -4.83 -14.70 -4.05
C LEU A 111 -3.79 -15.73 -4.49
N VAL A 112 -2.53 -15.47 -4.14
CA VAL A 112 -1.40 -16.38 -4.28
C VAL A 112 -1.25 -17.16 -2.98
N LEU A 113 -1.55 -18.46 -3.06
CA LEU A 113 -1.57 -19.38 -1.93
C LEU A 113 -0.16 -19.91 -1.63
N SER A 114 0.16 -20.08 -0.36
CA SER A 114 1.42 -20.69 0.07
C SER A 114 1.47 -22.20 -0.22
N ASP A 115 0.32 -22.84 -0.25
CA ASP A 115 0.15 -24.29 -0.46
C ASP A 115 -1.23 -24.57 -1.07
N GLU A 116 -1.49 -25.81 -1.50
CA GLU A 116 -2.81 -26.22 -1.96
C GLU A 116 -3.86 -26.09 -0.85
N LEU A 117 -5.11 -25.83 -1.25
CA LEU A 117 -6.23 -25.72 -0.32
C LEU A 117 -7.08 -26.99 -0.35
N PRO A 118 -7.59 -27.44 0.81
CA PRO A 118 -8.64 -28.43 0.80
C PRO A 118 -9.89 -27.86 0.12
N LYS A 119 -10.61 -28.70 -0.63
CA LYS A 119 -11.85 -28.31 -1.34
C LYS A 119 -12.88 -27.62 -0.45
N SER A 120 -12.89 -27.94 0.86
CA SER A 120 -13.77 -27.32 1.85
C SER A 120 -13.49 -25.83 2.12
N SER A 121 -12.29 -25.34 1.77
CA SER A 121 -11.88 -23.93 1.95
C SER A 121 -12.16 -23.05 0.73
N GLU A 122 -12.45 -23.62 -0.44
CA GLU A 122 -12.66 -22.86 -1.69
C GLU A 122 -13.78 -21.81 -1.58
N ILE A 123 -14.91 -22.19 -0.95
CA ILE A 123 -16.02 -21.25 -0.73
C ILE A 123 -15.59 -20.08 0.16
N ARG A 124 -14.70 -20.32 1.14
CA ARG A 124 -14.19 -19.28 2.04
C ARG A 124 -13.23 -18.34 1.32
N VAL A 125 -12.36 -18.87 0.47
CA VAL A 125 -11.48 -18.06 -0.38
C VAL A 125 -12.29 -17.16 -1.30
N ARG A 126 -13.26 -17.72 -2.02
CA ARG A 126 -14.14 -16.93 -2.90
C ARG A 126 -14.87 -15.81 -2.12
N ASN A 127 -15.36 -16.10 -0.92
CA ASN A 127 -16.00 -15.11 -0.06
C ASN A 127 -15.02 -14.02 0.42
N PHE A 128 -13.78 -14.40 0.73
CA PHE A 128 -12.72 -13.47 1.08
C PHE A 128 -12.36 -12.54 -0.10
N LEU A 129 -12.10 -13.10 -1.28
CA LEU A 129 -11.80 -12.34 -2.49
C LEU A 129 -12.91 -11.35 -2.85
N ARG A 130 -14.18 -11.80 -2.79
CA ARG A 130 -15.34 -10.93 -2.98
C ARG A 130 -15.44 -9.82 -1.94
N LYS A 131 -15.11 -10.10 -0.67
CA LYS A 131 -15.07 -9.08 0.39
C LYS A 131 -13.98 -8.04 0.07
N THR A 132 -12.82 -8.47 -0.40
CA THR A 132 -11.73 -7.58 -0.80
C THR A 132 -12.12 -6.74 -2.02
N ALA A 133 -12.73 -7.32 -3.05
CA ALA A 133 -13.21 -6.56 -4.21
C ALA A 133 -14.20 -5.45 -3.80
N ARG A 134 -15.17 -5.78 -2.94
CA ARG A 134 -16.11 -4.78 -2.39
C ARG A 134 -15.44 -3.72 -1.52
N PHE A 135 -14.36 -4.07 -0.85
CA PHE A 135 -13.55 -3.10 -0.11
C PHE A 135 -12.89 -2.13 -1.09
N MET A 136 -12.23 -2.63 -2.13
CA MET A 136 -11.56 -1.82 -3.15
C MET A 136 -12.54 -0.90 -3.90
N ASP A 137 -13.73 -1.40 -4.24
CA ASP A 137 -14.79 -0.59 -4.85
C ASP A 137 -15.20 0.59 -3.95
N LYS A 138 -15.35 0.36 -2.64
CA LYS A 138 -15.62 1.44 -1.69
C LYS A 138 -14.49 2.46 -1.63
N VAL A 139 -13.23 2.03 -1.70
CA VAL A 139 -12.05 2.93 -1.74
C VAL A 139 -12.12 3.80 -3.00
N SER A 140 -12.30 3.17 -4.16
CA SER A 140 -12.52 3.85 -5.44
C SER A 140 -13.66 4.88 -5.34
N GLY A 141 -14.82 4.51 -4.80
CA GLY A 141 -15.93 5.44 -4.60
C GLY A 141 -15.59 6.61 -3.68
N SER A 142 -14.78 6.40 -2.63
CA SER A 142 -14.32 7.47 -1.75
C SER A 142 -13.36 8.43 -2.44
N PHE A 143 -12.41 7.89 -3.20
CA PHE A 143 -11.47 8.70 -3.97
C PHE A 143 -12.16 9.49 -5.08
N LYS A 144 -13.12 8.87 -5.82
CA LYS A 144 -13.94 9.57 -6.82
C LYS A 144 -14.68 10.76 -6.21
N ARG A 145 -15.28 10.60 -5.03
CA ARG A 145 -15.93 11.73 -4.31
C ARG A 145 -14.92 12.84 -4.00
N PHE A 146 -13.72 12.49 -3.55
CA PHE A 146 -12.67 13.45 -3.29
C PHE A 146 -12.25 14.23 -4.55
N LEU A 147 -12.09 13.55 -5.70
CA LEU A 147 -11.80 14.21 -6.98
C LEU A 147 -12.91 15.19 -7.40
N VAL A 148 -14.18 14.78 -7.25
CA VAL A 148 -15.34 15.64 -7.53
C VAL A 148 -15.34 16.88 -6.63
N GLU A 149 -15.07 16.71 -5.33
CA GLU A 149 -14.96 17.83 -4.37
C GLU A 149 -13.81 18.80 -4.73
N LEU A 150 -12.69 18.28 -5.23
CA LEU A 150 -11.57 19.06 -5.74
C LEU A 150 -11.82 19.69 -7.12
N ARG A 151 -12.88 19.29 -7.83
CA ARG A 151 -13.16 19.65 -9.23
C ARG A 151 -12.08 19.16 -10.20
N VAL A 152 -11.53 17.98 -9.94
CA VAL A 152 -10.66 17.25 -10.87
C VAL A 152 -11.52 16.28 -11.70
N PRO A 153 -11.40 16.28 -13.04
CA PRO A 153 -12.13 15.33 -13.88
C PRO A 153 -11.77 13.89 -13.55
N VAL A 154 -12.80 13.07 -13.30
CA VAL A 154 -12.63 11.64 -12.99
C VAL A 154 -12.60 10.84 -14.29
N LYS A 155 -11.54 10.06 -14.50
CA LYS A 155 -11.44 9.08 -15.60
C LYS A 155 -11.65 7.66 -15.04
N GLU A 156 -12.30 6.79 -15.81
CA GLU A 156 -12.29 5.34 -15.51
C GLU A 156 -10.92 4.74 -15.87
N PRO A 157 -10.48 3.66 -15.19
CA PRO A 157 -9.18 3.05 -15.45
C PRO A 157 -9.16 2.49 -16.87
N GLU A 158 -8.05 2.67 -17.58
CA GLU A 158 -7.87 2.15 -18.93
C GLU A 158 -7.57 0.64 -18.94
N TYR A 159 -7.00 0.13 -17.84
CA TYR A 159 -6.60 -1.26 -17.66
C TYR A 159 -7.27 -1.84 -16.41
N PRO A 160 -7.43 -3.18 -16.32
CA PRO A 160 -7.89 -3.85 -15.10
C PRO A 160 -7.05 -3.44 -13.87
N LEU A 161 -7.72 -3.13 -12.77
CA LEU A 161 -7.07 -2.81 -11.51
C LEU A 161 -6.79 -4.10 -10.73
N VAL A 162 -5.57 -4.59 -10.84
CA VAL A 162 -5.15 -5.85 -10.21
C VAL A 162 -4.78 -5.62 -8.74
N VAL A 163 -5.29 -6.51 -7.89
CA VAL A 163 -4.97 -6.63 -6.46
C VAL A 163 -4.45 -8.03 -6.20
N LEU A 164 -3.17 -8.18 -5.91
CA LEU A 164 -2.53 -9.45 -5.54
C LEU A 164 -2.38 -9.55 -4.03
N ILE A 165 -2.90 -10.63 -3.47
CA ILE A 165 -2.82 -10.95 -2.06
C ILE A 165 -1.91 -12.17 -1.91
N PHE A 166 -0.82 -12.03 -1.17
CA PHE A 166 0.12 -13.11 -0.92
C PHE A 166 -0.14 -13.72 0.44
N GLU A 167 -0.42 -15.03 0.46
CA GLU A 167 -0.55 -15.77 1.72
C GLU A 167 0.80 -15.89 2.45
N SER A 168 1.86 -16.18 1.70
CA SER A 168 3.23 -16.33 2.23
C SER A 168 3.97 -14.99 2.21
N ASP A 169 4.62 -14.67 3.33
CA ASP A 169 5.54 -13.53 3.39
C ASP A 169 6.73 -13.70 2.45
N GLY A 170 7.21 -14.93 2.24
CA GLY A 170 8.33 -15.21 1.34
C GLY A 170 7.97 -15.08 -0.14
N ASP A 171 6.76 -15.48 -0.54
CA ASP A 171 6.30 -15.28 -1.93
C ASP A 171 6.10 -13.80 -2.24
N PHE A 172 5.59 -13.03 -1.26
CA PHE A 172 5.51 -11.58 -1.37
C PHE A 172 6.90 -10.95 -1.53
N ASP A 173 7.87 -11.32 -0.69
CA ASP A 173 9.25 -10.79 -0.74
C ASP A 173 9.89 -11.05 -2.12
N LYS A 174 9.71 -12.27 -2.65
CA LYS A 174 10.19 -12.66 -3.97
C LYS A 174 9.54 -11.80 -5.06
N TYR A 175 8.21 -11.69 -5.04
CA TYR A 175 7.47 -10.89 -6.02
C TYR A 175 7.87 -9.41 -5.97
N MET A 176 8.08 -8.85 -4.78
CA MET A 176 8.52 -7.48 -4.60
C MET A 176 9.91 -7.26 -5.19
N ALA A 177 10.89 -8.12 -4.86
CA ALA A 177 12.25 -8.03 -5.39
C ALA A 177 12.26 -8.10 -6.93
N GLU A 178 11.46 -8.98 -7.53
CA GLU A 178 11.28 -9.09 -8.98
C GLU A 178 10.68 -7.80 -9.59
N THR A 179 9.67 -7.22 -8.93
CA THR A 179 8.88 -6.09 -9.47
C THR A 179 9.59 -4.75 -9.30
N THR A 180 10.22 -4.52 -8.15
CA THR A 180 10.82 -3.21 -7.81
C THR A 180 12.32 -3.16 -8.11
N GLN A 181 12.91 -4.27 -8.57
CA GLN A 181 14.37 -4.41 -8.78
C GLN A 181 15.19 -3.96 -7.56
N THR A 182 14.60 -4.10 -6.36
CA THR A 182 15.19 -3.69 -5.09
C THR A 182 15.81 -4.91 -4.40
N GLU A 183 16.85 -4.71 -3.59
CA GLU A 183 17.43 -5.77 -2.79
C GLU A 183 16.39 -6.42 -1.86
N ALA A 184 16.41 -7.75 -1.76
CA ALA A 184 15.44 -8.54 -0.99
C ALA A 184 15.36 -8.15 0.51
N LEU A 185 16.42 -7.56 1.08
CA LEU A 185 16.44 -7.10 2.46
C LEU A 185 15.52 -5.88 2.70
N GLN A 186 15.35 -5.01 1.70
CA GLN A 186 14.46 -3.86 1.80
C GLN A 186 12.98 -4.28 1.67
N ALA A 187 12.71 -5.41 0.99
CA ALA A 187 11.37 -5.96 0.80
C ALA A 187 10.71 -6.49 2.08
N LYS A 188 11.52 -7.00 3.03
CA LYS A 188 11.02 -7.65 4.27
C LYS A 188 10.20 -6.73 5.17
N ASN A 189 10.44 -5.43 5.11
CA ASN A 189 9.77 -4.44 5.96
C ASN A 189 8.55 -3.80 5.31
N VAL A 190 8.24 -4.16 4.06
CA VAL A 190 7.11 -3.61 3.31
C VAL A 190 5.89 -4.52 3.48
N ALA A 191 4.79 -3.96 3.97
CA ALA A 191 3.55 -4.69 4.26
C ALA A 191 2.66 -4.86 3.01
N GLY A 192 2.81 -3.94 2.06
CA GLY A 192 2.13 -3.88 0.76
C GLY A 192 2.78 -2.79 -0.08
N PHE A 193 2.57 -2.82 -1.40
CA PHE A 193 2.96 -1.73 -2.30
C PHE A 193 2.06 -1.69 -3.53
N TYR A 194 1.80 -0.50 -4.03
CA TYR A 194 1.39 -0.27 -5.41
C TYR A 194 2.62 -0.04 -6.30
N SER A 195 2.67 -0.71 -7.46
CA SER A 195 3.74 -0.52 -8.45
C SER A 195 3.25 0.29 -9.64
N GLY A 196 3.86 1.46 -9.86
CA GLY A 196 3.63 2.27 -11.05
C GLY A 196 4.07 1.58 -12.35
N LEU A 197 5.00 0.62 -12.28
CA LEU A 197 5.43 -0.17 -13.44
C LEU A 197 4.37 -1.19 -13.84
N THR A 198 3.98 -2.09 -12.95
CA THR A 198 3.03 -3.17 -13.28
C THR A 198 1.56 -2.73 -13.22
N ASN A 199 1.27 -1.60 -12.58
CA ASN A 199 -0.06 -1.16 -12.18
C ASN A 199 -0.73 -2.03 -11.11
N PHE A 200 -0.01 -2.95 -10.50
CA PHE A 200 -0.57 -3.91 -9.55
C PHE A 200 -0.41 -3.39 -8.12
N LEU A 201 -1.45 -3.59 -7.33
CA LEU A 201 -1.39 -3.48 -5.88
C LEU A 201 -1.06 -4.86 -5.33
N ALA A 202 0.06 -5.02 -4.63
CA ALA A 202 0.45 -6.25 -3.95
C ALA A 202 0.41 -6.07 -2.43
N ILE A 203 -0.24 -6.97 -1.71
CA ILE A 203 -0.37 -6.94 -0.24
C ILE A 203 -0.17 -8.32 0.38
N ARG A 204 0.32 -8.35 1.61
CA ARG A 204 0.38 -9.58 2.41
C ARG A 204 -0.99 -9.88 3.02
N LEU A 205 -1.40 -11.14 3.05
CA LEU A 205 -2.69 -11.58 3.61
C LEU A 205 -2.90 -11.10 5.06
N LYS A 206 -1.83 -11.08 5.87
CA LYS A 206 -1.87 -10.62 7.26
C LYS A 206 -2.34 -9.18 7.42
N THR A 207 -2.20 -8.34 6.40
CA THR A 207 -2.67 -6.95 6.42
C THR A 207 -4.17 -6.80 6.15
N CYS A 208 -4.83 -7.85 5.66
CA CYS A 208 -6.25 -7.83 5.35
C CYS A 208 -7.14 -8.02 6.58
N SER A 209 -6.59 -8.16 7.79
CA SER A 209 -7.38 -8.22 9.03
C SER A 209 -8.02 -6.88 9.36
N THR A 210 -7.23 -5.80 9.28
CA THR A 210 -7.65 -4.41 9.54
C THR A 210 -7.98 -3.64 8.26
N PHE A 211 -7.43 -4.08 7.12
CA PHE A 211 -7.49 -3.36 5.85
C PHE A 211 -6.86 -1.95 5.86
N GLU A 212 -6.01 -1.62 6.86
CA GLU A 212 -5.30 -0.33 6.88
C GLU A 212 -4.28 -0.23 5.74
N VAL A 213 -3.36 -1.21 5.62
CA VAL A 213 -2.39 -1.22 4.51
C VAL A 213 -3.08 -1.38 3.14
N PRO A 214 -4.06 -2.30 2.96
CA PRO A 214 -4.84 -2.34 1.74
C PRO A 214 -5.53 -1.02 1.37
N LEU A 215 -6.01 -0.23 2.35
CA LEU A 215 -6.56 1.10 2.10
C LEU A 215 -5.49 2.03 1.53
N HIS A 216 -4.33 2.08 2.18
CA HIS A 216 -3.19 2.91 1.80
C HIS A 216 -2.79 2.67 0.34
N GLU A 217 -2.47 1.41 0.01
CA GLU A 217 -2.03 1.03 -1.33
C GLU A 217 -3.12 1.21 -2.39
N ALA A 218 -4.38 1.03 -2.00
CA ALA A 218 -5.50 1.27 -2.91
C ALA A 218 -5.63 2.75 -3.27
N ILE A 219 -5.30 3.68 -2.36
CA ILE A 219 -5.27 5.11 -2.71
C ILE A 219 -4.18 5.41 -3.72
N HIS A 220 -2.96 4.86 -3.59
CA HIS A 220 -1.94 5.00 -4.63
C HIS A 220 -2.44 4.46 -5.98
N GLN A 221 -3.04 3.27 -6.00
CA GLN A 221 -3.61 2.73 -7.23
C GLN A 221 -4.67 3.66 -7.83
N GLN A 222 -5.53 4.28 -7.01
CA GLN A 222 -6.52 5.24 -7.52
C GLN A 222 -5.87 6.53 -8.03
N VAL A 223 -4.87 7.09 -7.34
CA VAL A 223 -4.13 8.29 -7.75
C VAL A 223 -3.65 8.17 -9.20
N TYR A 224 -3.06 7.04 -9.55
CA TYR A 224 -2.44 6.87 -10.86
C TYR A 224 -3.36 6.28 -11.95
N ASN A 225 -4.61 5.92 -11.63
CA ASN A 225 -5.57 5.35 -12.58
C ASN A 225 -6.84 6.19 -12.77
N ARG A 226 -6.92 7.36 -12.14
CA ARG A 226 -8.13 8.20 -12.11
C ARG A 226 -7.92 9.61 -12.64
N ASN A 227 -6.90 9.82 -13.47
CA ASN A 227 -6.53 11.14 -14.00
C ASN A 227 -6.16 12.14 -12.89
N PHE A 228 -5.54 11.66 -11.81
CA PHE A 228 -4.95 12.53 -10.79
C PHE A 228 -3.49 12.82 -11.13
N PHE A 229 -2.66 11.79 -11.23
CA PHE A 229 -1.27 11.88 -11.71
C PHE A 229 -0.94 10.80 -12.74
N GLN A 230 0.12 11.01 -13.52
CA GLN A 230 0.64 10.01 -14.46
C GLN A 230 1.56 9.02 -13.71
N ARG A 231 1.51 7.74 -14.08
CA ARG A 231 2.43 6.72 -13.52
C ARG A 231 3.87 7.09 -13.89
N LEU A 232 4.79 6.91 -12.93
CA LEU A 232 6.21 7.23 -13.05
C LEU A 232 6.53 8.72 -13.24
N ALA A 233 5.56 9.63 -13.07
CA ALA A 233 5.85 11.04 -12.94
C ALA A 233 6.57 11.32 -11.60
N PRO A 234 7.48 12.30 -11.52
CA PRO A 234 8.23 12.62 -10.30
C PRO A 234 7.37 13.37 -9.26
N VAL A 235 6.27 12.74 -8.82
CA VAL A 235 5.44 13.22 -7.71
C VAL A 235 6.26 13.11 -6.42
N PRO A 236 6.38 14.18 -5.60
CA PRO A 236 7.11 14.11 -4.34
C PRO A 236 6.51 13.05 -3.40
N HIS A 237 7.33 12.18 -2.79
CA HIS A 237 6.83 11.09 -1.95
C HIS A 237 5.98 11.61 -0.79
N TRP A 238 6.35 12.74 -0.17
CA TRP A 238 5.52 13.32 0.89
C TRP A 238 4.08 13.55 0.46
N PHE A 239 3.85 13.91 -0.81
CA PHE A 239 2.51 14.15 -1.32
C PHE A 239 1.78 12.83 -1.52
N ASP A 240 2.43 11.86 -2.20
CA ASP A 240 1.86 10.55 -2.49
C ASP A 240 1.48 9.80 -1.19
N GLU A 241 2.38 9.82 -0.21
CA GLU A 241 2.13 9.24 1.12
C GLU A 241 1.14 10.07 1.92
N GLY A 242 1.21 11.40 1.81
CA GLY A 242 0.32 12.33 2.51
C GLY A 242 -1.14 12.19 2.08
N ILE A 243 -1.40 11.94 0.80
CA ILE A 243 -2.76 11.69 0.30
C ILE A 243 -3.27 10.33 0.78
N ALA A 244 -2.47 9.26 0.70
CA ALA A 244 -2.84 7.92 1.15
C ALA A 244 -3.18 7.89 2.64
N THR A 245 -2.27 8.40 3.48
CA THR A 245 -2.47 8.55 4.93
C THR A 245 -3.67 9.44 5.29
N GLY A 246 -4.04 10.39 4.42
CA GLY A 246 -5.24 11.22 4.56
C GLY A 246 -6.55 10.43 4.60
N PHE A 247 -6.63 9.28 3.92
CA PHE A 247 -7.82 8.42 3.93
C PHE A 247 -7.89 7.46 5.14
N GLU A 248 -6.82 7.33 5.92
CA GLU A 248 -6.72 6.37 7.04
C GLU A 248 -7.26 6.88 8.38
N ALA A 249 -8.08 7.94 8.39
CA ALA A 249 -8.51 8.59 9.63
C ALA A 249 -9.30 7.67 10.60
N ASN A 250 -9.84 6.54 10.13
CA ASN A 250 -10.69 5.63 10.89
C ASN A 250 -10.26 4.15 10.83
N ALA A 251 -8.97 3.85 10.97
CA ALA A 251 -8.46 2.47 11.11
C ALA A 251 -9.03 1.49 10.07
N GLY A 252 -8.91 1.83 8.79
CA GLY A 252 -9.39 1.01 7.66
C GLY A 252 -10.86 1.24 7.26
N ARG A 253 -11.65 2.06 7.97
CA ARG A 253 -13.01 2.42 7.52
C ARG A 253 -12.99 3.48 6.42
N ILE A 254 -13.53 3.14 5.26
CA ILE A 254 -13.50 3.93 4.01
C ILE A 254 -14.58 5.04 3.93
N THR A 255 -15.13 5.49 5.07
CA THR A 255 -16.21 6.49 5.07
C THR A 255 -15.70 7.93 5.09
N ILE A 256 -14.38 8.14 5.03
CA ILE A 256 -13.74 9.41 5.33
C ILE A 256 -12.66 9.74 4.29
N GLY A 257 -12.57 11.02 3.90
CA GLY A 257 -11.53 11.57 3.02
C GLY A 257 -10.50 12.43 3.76
N PRO A 258 -9.54 13.04 3.04
CA PRO A 258 -8.32 13.63 3.61
C PRO A 258 -8.52 14.90 4.44
N THR A 259 -9.75 15.39 4.56
CA THR A 259 -10.08 16.57 5.40
C THR A 259 -10.17 16.23 6.89
N LYS A 260 -10.09 14.95 7.25
CA LYS A 260 -10.41 14.46 8.60
C LYS A 260 -9.17 14.06 9.36
N ILE A 261 -9.23 14.26 10.67
CA ILE A 261 -8.07 14.07 11.52
C ILE A 261 -7.91 12.59 11.87
N SER A 262 -6.80 12.02 11.44
CA SER A 262 -6.31 10.75 11.99
C SER A 262 -5.71 11.00 13.36
N ARG A 263 -6.27 10.35 14.39
CA ARG A 263 -5.72 10.39 15.74
C ARG A 263 -4.27 9.87 15.77
N ARG A 264 -3.99 8.79 15.04
CA ARG A 264 -2.66 8.16 14.96
C ARG A 264 -1.62 9.15 14.42
N TYR A 265 -1.88 9.73 13.25
CA TYR A 265 -0.95 10.67 12.63
C TYR A 265 -0.85 11.99 13.39
N ALA A 266 -1.94 12.47 13.99
CA ALA A 266 -1.89 13.63 14.88
C ALA A 266 -1.01 13.40 16.12
N GLN A 267 -1.05 12.19 16.72
CA GLN A 267 -0.14 11.83 17.81
C GLN A 267 1.31 11.74 17.33
N GLN A 268 1.57 11.08 16.19
CA GLN A 268 2.92 10.98 15.62
C GLN A 268 3.52 12.35 15.31
N ALA A 269 2.75 13.25 14.68
CA ALA A 269 3.21 14.59 14.35
C ALA A 269 3.48 15.48 15.59
N LEU A 270 2.85 15.18 16.73
CA LEU A 270 3.02 15.92 17.99
C LEU A 270 4.05 15.31 18.94
N ALA A 271 4.42 14.04 18.75
CA ALA A 271 5.40 13.34 19.58
C ALA A 271 6.80 14.00 19.53
N GLY A 272 7.04 14.85 18.54
CA GLY A 272 8.37 15.37 18.23
C GLY A 272 9.21 14.31 17.53
N GLY A 273 10.39 14.71 17.07
CA GLY A 273 11.28 13.81 16.35
C GLY A 273 12.42 14.58 15.69
N GLN A 274 13.25 13.85 14.95
CA GLN A 274 14.46 14.41 14.33
C GLN A 274 14.22 14.85 12.88
N LEU A 275 13.11 14.44 12.27
CA LEU A 275 12.80 14.74 10.88
C LEU A 275 12.14 16.11 10.74
N SER A 276 12.77 17.01 9.98
CA SER A 276 12.17 18.30 9.61
C SER A 276 11.29 18.17 8.36
N TRP A 277 10.29 19.04 8.20
CA TRP A 277 9.50 19.08 6.96
C TRP A 277 10.36 19.42 5.73
N LYS A 278 11.40 20.24 5.90
CA LYS A 278 12.35 20.56 4.83
C LYS A 278 13.13 19.33 4.37
N SER A 279 13.56 18.48 5.30
CA SER A 279 14.21 17.20 4.99
C SER A 279 13.24 16.25 4.28
N MET A 280 12.02 16.11 4.79
CA MET A 280 10.98 15.28 4.15
C MET A 280 10.61 15.75 2.74
N LEU A 281 10.59 17.06 2.49
CA LEU A 281 10.25 17.64 1.19
C LEU A 281 11.30 17.28 0.10
N ASN A 282 12.57 17.22 0.49
CA ASN A 282 13.71 17.14 -0.43
C ASN A 282 14.40 15.77 -0.47
N ASP A 283 14.16 14.90 0.49
CA ASP A 283 14.79 13.58 0.53
C ASP A 283 13.73 12.47 0.66
N ASP A 284 13.40 11.83 -0.46
CA ASP A 284 12.42 10.73 -0.49
C ASP A 284 12.91 9.48 0.27
N LYS A 285 14.22 9.37 0.58
CA LYS A 285 14.78 8.24 1.32
C LYS A 285 14.27 8.17 2.76
N VAL A 286 13.66 9.23 3.28
CA VAL A 286 13.03 9.20 4.61
C VAL A 286 11.82 8.27 4.67
N PHE A 287 11.22 7.94 3.52
CA PHE A 287 10.13 6.98 3.38
C PHE A 287 10.63 5.55 3.13
N GLN A 288 11.94 5.34 2.96
CA GLN A 288 12.53 4.04 2.68
C GLN A 288 13.14 3.43 3.95
N GLY A 289 12.59 2.32 4.44
CA GLY A 289 13.26 1.32 5.30
C GLY A 289 13.95 1.78 6.60
N ASN A 290 13.83 3.04 7.00
CA ASN A 290 14.57 3.66 8.10
C ASN A 290 13.75 3.75 9.40
N VAL A 291 14.42 3.91 10.54
CA VAL A 291 13.79 4.13 11.87
C VAL A 291 12.81 5.32 11.87
N LEU A 292 13.00 6.28 10.96
CA LEU A 292 12.21 7.51 10.85
C LEU A 292 10.95 7.38 9.97
N VAL A 293 10.68 6.24 9.35
CA VAL A 293 9.55 6.06 8.40
C VAL A 293 8.20 6.42 9.04
N GLY A 294 7.98 6.02 10.29
CA GLY A 294 6.76 6.39 11.04
C GLY A 294 6.63 7.90 11.27
N GLU A 295 7.74 8.61 11.46
CA GLU A 295 7.77 10.07 11.57
C GLU A 295 7.49 10.74 10.21
N ALA A 296 8.06 10.20 9.14
CA ALA A 296 7.84 10.69 7.77
C ALA A 296 6.36 10.62 7.38
N TYR A 297 5.66 9.51 7.65
CA TYR A 297 4.23 9.40 7.42
C TYR A 297 3.41 10.41 8.25
N GLY A 298 3.78 10.62 9.52
CA GLY A 298 3.17 11.63 10.36
C GLY A 298 3.29 13.04 9.79
N HIS A 299 4.46 13.41 9.27
CA HIS A 299 4.70 14.72 8.65
C HIS A 299 4.03 14.85 7.27
N ALA A 300 4.06 13.81 6.45
CA ALA A 300 3.39 13.77 5.14
C ALA A 300 1.87 13.98 5.29
N TRP A 301 1.24 13.22 6.20
CA TRP A 301 -0.16 13.41 6.57
C TRP A 301 -0.41 14.84 7.06
N SER A 302 0.47 15.38 7.91
CA SER A 302 0.29 16.70 8.51
C SER A 302 0.30 17.83 7.47
N LEU A 303 1.26 17.78 6.54
CA LEU A 303 1.34 18.72 5.44
C LEU A 303 0.14 18.57 4.52
N HIS A 304 -0.16 17.37 4.04
CA HIS A 304 -1.30 17.14 3.15
C HIS A 304 -2.64 17.57 3.78
N TRP A 305 -2.90 17.21 5.04
CA TRP A 305 -4.09 17.62 5.79
C TRP A 305 -4.18 19.14 5.94
N LEU A 306 -3.06 19.82 6.24
CA LEU A 306 -3.03 21.28 6.31
C LEU A 306 -3.44 21.90 4.96
N LEU A 307 -2.82 21.47 3.87
CA LEU A 307 -3.05 22.04 2.54
C LEU A 307 -4.49 21.84 2.08
N VAL A 308 -5.02 20.61 2.19
CA VAL A 308 -6.38 20.28 1.73
C VAL A 308 -7.48 20.93 2.60
N THR A 309 -7.19 21.29 3.85
CA THR A 309 -8.19 21.90 4.75
C THR A 309 -8.13 23.42 4.82
N LYS A 310 -6.94 24.01 4.79
CA LYS A 310 -6.73 25.46 4.94
C LYS A 310 -6.47 26.17 3.61
N TYR A 311 -5.74 25.55 2.69
CA TYR A 311 -5.24 26.18 1.45
C TYR A 311 -5.90 25.55 0.21
N LYS A 312 -7.23 25.41 0.22
CA LYS A 312 -7.96 24.62 -0.79
C LYS A 312 -7.71 25.08 -2.23
N GLY A 313 -7.65 26.40 -2.45
CA GLY A 313 -7.45 26.97 -3.79
C GLY A 313 -6.04 26.71 -4.30
N GLU A 314 -5.04 26.95 -3.44
CA GLU A 314 -3.63 26.71 -3.71
C GLU A 314 -3.33 25.21 -3.84
N TYR A 315 -3.99 24.38 -3.04
CA TYR A 315 -3.89 22.92 -3.15
C TYR A 315 -4.34 22.43 -4.52
N LEU A 316 -5.45 22.95 -5.06
CA LEU A 316 -5.86 22.60 -6.43
C LEU A 316 -4.85 23.07 -7.49
N LYS A 317 -4.24 24.26 -7.31
CA LYS A 317 -3.17 24.72 -8.20
C LYS A 317 -1.96 23.79 -8.13
N TYR A 318 -1.57 23.37 -6.93
CA TYR A 318 -0.44 22.46 -6.70
C TYR A 318 -0.71 21.07 -7.31
N VAL A 319 -1.91 20.53 -7.14
CA VAL A 319 -2.33 19.27 -7.78
C VAL A 319 -2.23 19.38 -9.30
N LYS A 320 -2.67 20.49 -9.91
CA LYS A 320 -2.56 20.69 -11.36
C LYS A 320 -1.10 20.76 -11.81
N LEU A 321 -0.26 21.49 -11.08
CA LEU A 321 1.19 21.55 -11.34
C LEU A 321 1.82 20.15 -11.29
N LEU A 322 1.48 19.34 -10.29
CA LEU A 322 1.99 17.96 -10.19
C LEU A 322 1.43 17.06 -11.29
N ALA A 323 0.19 17.28 -11.74
CA ALA A 323 -0.44 16.50 -12.80
C ALA A 323 0.15 16.79 -14.20
N GLU A 324 0.79 17.94 -14.39
CA GLU A 324 1.52 18.29 -15.61
C GLU A 324 2.88 17.58 -15.73
N LYS A 325 3.39 16.99 -14.63
CA LYS A 325 4.65 16.23 -14.65
C LYS A 325 4.51 14.97 -15.49
N GLU A 326 5.50 14.73 -16.33
CA GLU A 326 5.51 13.63 -17.29
C GLU A 326 6.23 12.39 -16.75
N PRO A 327 5.88 11.17 -17.21
CA PRO A 327 6.59 9.96 -16.84
C PRO A 327 8.10 10.07 -17.10
N LEU A 328 8.90 9.64 -16.12
CA LEU A 328 10.37 9.64 -16.14
C LEU A 328 11.00 11.04 -16.30
N GLU A 329 10.24 12.10 -16.06
CA GLU A 329 10.80 13.45 -15.98
C GLU A 329 11.82 13.54 -14.82
N GLN A 330 12.90 14.28 -15.05
CA GLN A 330 13.91 14.53 -14.02
C GLN A 330 13.56 15.80 -13.27
N GLU A 331 13.42 15.68 -11.95
CA GLU A 331 13.16 16.81 -11.07
C GLU A 331 14.48 17.52 -10.73
N PRO A 332 14.66 18.81 -11.07
CA PRO A 332 15.83 19.57 -10.65
C PRO A 332 15.87 19.73 -9.12
N GLU A 333 17.07 19.79 -8.56
CA GLU A 333 17.26 20.06 -7.13
C GLU A 333 16.61 21.40 -6.74
N GLY A 334 15.92 21.44 -5.61
CA GLY A 334 15.22 22.62 -5.12
C GLY A 334 13.92 22.98 -5.86
N ARG A 335 13.55 22.29 -6.95
CA ARG A 335 12.29 22.57 -7.67
C ARG A 335 11.07 22.34 -6.79
N ARG A 336 11.08 21.32 -5.93
CA ARG A 336 9.99 21.03 -4.99
C ARG A 336 9.74 22.16 -3.99
N ASP A 337 10.81 22.75 -3.42
CA ASP A 337 10.71 23.94 -2.56
C ASP A 337 10.16 25.13 -3.34
N ALA A 338 10.63 25.33 -4.58
CA ALA A 338 10.15 26.42 -5.44
C ALA A 338 8.66 26.27 -5.77
N ASP A 339 8.22 25.09 -6.22
CA ASP A 339 6.82 24.78 -6.54
C ASP A 339 5.90 25.06 -5.35
N LEU A 340 6.29 24.62 -4.16
CA LEU A 340 5.53 24.81 -2.94
C LEU A 340 5.48 26.29 -2.56
N ARG A 341 6.61 26.99 -2.58
CA ARG A 341 6.65 28.42 -2.24
C ARG A 341 5.87 29.28 -3.24
N GLU A 342 6.00 29.01 -4.53
CA GLU A 342 5.28 29.71 -5.62
C GLU A 342 3.77 29.49 -5.51
N THR A 343 3.35 28.28 -5.12
CA THR A 343 1.93 27.93 -5.06
C THR A 343 1.24 28.41 -3.79
N PHE A 344 1.89 28.26 -2.64
CA PHE A 344 1.29 28.55 -1.32
C PHE A 344 1.70 29.91 -0.74
N GLY A 345 2.68 30.59 -1.35
CA GLY A 345 3.17 31.89 -0.89
C GLY A 345 3.89 31.87 0.45
N GLN A 346 4.30 30.68 0.92
CA GLN A 346 4.93 30.45 2.20
C GLN A 346 6.05 29.43 2.04
N ASP A 347 7.08 29.53 2.88
CA ASP A 347 8.07 28.46 2.95
C ASP A 347 7.54 27.26 3.77
N ILE A 348 8.24 26.12 3.64
CA ILE A 348 7.84 24.88 4.31
C ILE A 348 7.86 24.99 5.85
N ALA A 349 8.73 25.83 6.42
CA ALA A 349 8.84 26.01 7.86
C ALA A 349 7.66 26.82 8.43
N GLU A 350 7.19 27.83 7.68
CA GLU A 350 5.98 28.60 7.98
C GLU A 350 4.72 27.72 7.94
N LEU A 351 4.62 26.83 6.94
CA LEU A 351 3.54 25.85 6.88
C LEU A 351 3.59 24.90 8.09
N GLN A 352 4.77 24.41 8.48
CA GLN A 352 4.93 23.55 9.65
C GLN A 352 4.50 24.25 10.95
N LYS A 353 4.83 25.53 11.12
CA LYS A 353 4.35 26.34 12.26
C LYS A 353 2.83 26.51 12.23
N THR A 354 2.28 26.77 11.05
CA THR A 354 0.84 26.93 10.84
C THR A 354 0.07 25.65 11.16
N PHE A 355 0.59 24.49 10.77
CA PHE A 355 -0.01 23.20 11.06
C PHE A 355 -0.32 23.02 12.55
N LYS A 356 0.64 23.31 13.44
CA LYS A 356 0.45 23.16 14.89
C LYS A 356 -0.74 23.96 15.42
N GLN A 357 -0.98 25.15 14.87
CA GLN A 357 -2.13 25.99 15.24
C GLN A 357 -3.43 25.43 14.67
N GLN A 358 -3.42 25.02 13.40
CA GLN A 358 -4.60 24.48 12.73
C GLN A 358 -5.04 23.13 13.29
N LEU A 359 -4.09 22.27 13.67
CA LEU A 359 -4.39 20.98 14.30
C LEU A 359 -5.16 21.17 15.60
N LYS A 360 -4.77 22.13 16.46
CA LYS A 360 -5.49 22.43 17.71
C LYS A 360 -6.94 22.83 17.46
N VAL A 361 -7.19 23.67 16.46
CA VAL A 361 -8.55 24.08 16.06
C VAL A 361 -9.31 22.88 15.48
N GLY A 362 -8.66 22.11 14.63
CA GLY A 362 -9.21 20.92 13.98
C GLY A 362 -9.63 19.85 14.97
N LEU A 363 -8.80 19.53 15.97
CA LEU A 363 -9.09 18.54 17.02
C LEU A 363 -10.37 18.90 17.79
N LYS A 364 -10.52 20.18 18.18
CA LYS A 364 -11.73 20.68 18.83
C LYS A 364 -12.96 20.59 17.91
N ARG A 365 -12.83 21.08 16.67
CA ARG A 365 -13.92 21.11 15.68
C ARG A 365 -14.42 19.71 15.32
N GLN A 366 -13.50 18.75 15.17
CA GLN A 366 -13.82 17.37 14.80
C GLN A 366 -14.05 16.46 16.01
N ARG A 367 -13.95 16.99 17.25
CA ARG A 367 -14.13 16.26 18.51
C ARG A 367 -13.22 15.03 18.62
N VAL A 368 -11.98 15.16 18.17
CA VAL A 368 -10.97 14.09 18.23
C VAL A 368 -10.15 14.23 19.52
N SER A 369 -10.19 13.20 20.37
CA SER A 369 -9.35 13.10 21.56
C SER A 369 -8.03 12.41 21.25
N LEU A 370 -6.92 12.96 21.76
CA LEU A 370 -5.59 12.36 21.66
C LEU A 370 -5.21 11.52 22.91
N ALA A 371 -6.06 11.48 23.93
CA ALA A 371 -5.77 10.78 25.20
C ALA A 371 -5.67 9.26 24.99
N ASP A 372 -4.57 8.63 25.40
CA ASP A 372 -4.34 7.19 25.24
C ASP A 372 -5.48 6.36 25.84
N THR A 373 -5.93 5.35 25.11
CA THR A 373 -6.98 4.41 25.55
C THR A 373 -6.43 3.06 25.98
N ARG A 374 -5.10 2.89 25.97
CA ARG A 374 -4.45 1.66 26.44
C ARG A 374 -4.65 1.50 27.94
N VAL A 375 -5.09 0.30 28.34
CA VAL A 375 -5.18 -0.12 29.73
C VAL A 375 -3.86 -0.79 30.10
N ALA A 376 -3.19 -0.30 31.14
CA ALA A 376 -1.94 -0.90 31.61
C ALA A 376 -2.13 -2.41 31.89
N GLY A 377 -1.17 -3.22 31.43
CA GLY A 377 -1.25 -4.67 31.55
C GLY A 377 -2.19 -5.35 30.55
N GLN A 378 -2.88 -4.64 29.66
CA GLN A 378 -3.65 -5.24 28.57
C GLN A 378 -3.04 -4.86 27.21
N SER A 379 -3.01 -5.81 26.28
CA SER A 379 -2.60 -5.54 24.89
C SER A 379 -3.37 -6.42 23.92
N ILE A 380 -3.47 -5.94 22.68
CA ILE A 380 -3.91 -6.71 21.53
C ILE A 380 -2.77 -6.65 20.52
N THR A 381 -2.31 -7.81 20.07
CA THR A 381 -1.28 -7.94 19.02
C THR A 381 -1.85 -8.73 17.87
N GLU A 382 -1.72 -8.22 16.65
CA GLU A 382 -2.03 -8.96 15.43
C GLU A 382 -0.74 -9.22 14.66
N ASP A 383 -0.40 -10.50 14.49
CA ASP A 383 0.76 -10.93 13.73
C ASP A 383 0.60 -12.41 13.34
N GLY A 384 1.33 -12.86 12.32
CA GLY A 384 1.35 -14.27 11.91
C GLY A 384 -0.05 -14.87 11.69
N MET A 385 -1.00 -14.12 11.13
CA MET A 385 -2.40 -14.56 10.95
C MET A 385 -3.15 -14.91 12.24
N ALA A 386 -2.74 -14.36 13.39
CA ALA A 386 -3.47 -14.44 14.65
C ALA A 386 -3.62 -13.09 15.34
N GLN A 387 -4.67 -12.97 16.14
CA GLN A 387 -4.85 -11.89 17.10
C GLN A 387 -4.70 -12.46 18.51
N VAL A 388 -3.79 -11.90 19.31
CA VAL A 388 -3.61 -12.23 20.72
C VAL A 388 -4.05 -11.06 21.58
N GLY A 389 -5.12 -11.27 22.35
CA GLY A 389 -5.46 -10.40 23.48
C GLY A 389 -4.76 -10.91 24.73
N LEU A 390 -3.82 -10.13 25.27
CA LEU A 390 -3.00 -10.50 26.42
C LEU A 390 -3.37 -9.67 27.66
N THR A 391 -3.30 -10.30 28.82
CA THR A 391 -3.21 -9.65 30.13
C THR A 391 -1.87 -10.01 30.78
N ALA A 392 -1.16 -9.00 31.26
CA ALA A 392 0.13 -9.08 31.93
C ALA A 392 0.05 -8.36 33.28
N ILE A 393 0.38 -9.07 34.37
CA ILE A 393 0.35 -8.57 35.74
C ILE A 393 1.73 -8.77 36.35
N ASN A 394 2.33 -7.69 36.84
CA ASN A 394 3.59 -7.73 37.57
C ASN A 394 3.30 -7.87 39.07
N TYR A 395 3.80 -8.94 39.70
CA TYR A 395 3.65 -9.21 41.13
C TYR A 395 4.89 -8.72 41.88
N VAL A 396 4.78 -7.54 42.51
CA VAL A 396 5.86 -6.87 43.24
C VAL A 396 6.33 -7.68 44.45
N ASP A 397 5.39 -8.36 45.12
CA ASP A 397 5.60 -9.27 46.24
C ASP A 397 6.35 -10.57 45.86
N LEU A 398 6.38 -10.92 44.57
CA LEU A 398 7.09 -12.09 44.03
C LEU A 398 8.37 -11.67 43.28
N GLY A 399 9.03 -10.60 43.70
CA GLY A 399 10.29 -10.14 43.11
C GLY A 399 10.14 -9.58 41.69
N GLY A 400 8.97 -9.07 41.35
CA GLY A 400 8.69 -8.48 40.04
C GLY A 400 8.39 -9.52 38.95
N GLN A 401 7.94 -10.72 39.32
CA GLN A 401 7.59 -11.76 38.35
C GLN A 401 6.38 -11.36 37.51
N LEU A 402 6.57 -11.42 36.19
CA LEU A 402 5.52 -11.11 35.22
C LEU A 402 4.67 -12.36 34.97
N ARG A 403 3.38 -12.28 35.28
CA ARG A 403 2.39 -13.31 34.95
C ARG A 403 1.58 -12.89 33.73
N VAL A 404 1.53 -13.76 32.74
CA VAL A 404 0.93 -13.48 31.43
C VAL A 404 -0.09 -14.56 31.06
N GLY A 405 -1.14 -14.17 30.36
CA GLY A 405 -2.15 -15.08 29.81
C GLY A 405 -3.15 -14.32 28.96
N GLY A 406 -4.06 -15.03 28.29
CA GLY A 406 -4.94 -14.37 27.33
C GLY A 406 -5.64 -15.32 26.37
N GLN A 407 -5.96 -14.81 25.19
CA GLN A 407 -6.64 -15.56 24.14
C GLN A 407 -6.02 -15.26 22.78
N LEU A 408 -5.75 -16.32 22.02
CA LEU A 408 -5.40 -16.26 20.61
C LEU A 408 -6.66 -16.51 19.77
N THR A 409 -6.80 -15.79 18.68
CA THR A 409 -7.80 -16.03 17.63
C THR A 409 -7.05 -16.27 16.32
N ASN A 410 -7.31 -17.38 15.64
CA ASN A 410 -6.86 -17.57 14.25
C ASN A 410 -7.68 -16.63 13.36
N ILE A 411 -7.04 -15.59 12.79
CA ILE A 411 -7.71 -14.61 11.92
C ILE A 411 -7.53 -14.94 10.43
N CYS A 412 -6.94 -16.09 10.09
CA CYS A 412 -6.92 -16.58 8.71
C CYS A 412 -8.34 -16.89 8.23
N PRO A 413 -8.79 -16.30 7.11
CA PRO A 413 -10.18 -16.43 6.68
C PRO A 413 -10.52 -17.81 6.11
N PHE A 414 -9.51 -18.60 5.73
CA PHE A 414 -9.72 -19.85 4.99
C PHE A 414 -8.81 -21.02 5.39
N ARG A 415 -7.81 -20.85 6.27
CA ARG A 415 -6.99 -21.96 6.80
C ARG A 415 -7.09 -22.13 8.30
N GLU A 416 -7.07 -23.39 8.72
CA GLU A 416 -6.59 -23.75 10.05
C GLU A 416 -5.07 -23.67 10.08
N LEU A 417 -4.52 -23.24 11.22
CA LEU A 417 -3.09 -22.98 11.36
C LEU A 417 -2.59 -23.54 12.70
N ALA A 418 -1.34 -23.98 12.70
CA ALA A 418 -0.56 -24.14 13.91
C ALA A 418 -0.03 -22.77 14.34
N PHE A 419 0.09 -22.52 15.64
CA PHE A 419 0.62 -21.27 16.19
C PHE A 419 1.68 -21.51 17.25
N TYR A 420 2.75 -20.72 17.19
CA TYR A 420 3.71 -20.57 18.27
C TYR A 420 3.72 -19.11 18.72
N VAL A 421 3.31 -18.87 19.96
CA VAL A 421 3.18 -17.53 20.54
C VAL A 421 4.23 -17.35 21.61
N THR A 422 4.97 -16.25 21.58
CA THR A 422 5.90 -15.86 22.63
C THR A 422 5.50 -14.51 23.23
N VAL A 423 5.68 -14.37 24.54
CA VAL A 423 5.67 -13.07 25.23
C VAL A 423 7.09 -12.84 25.72
N GLU A 424 7.73 -11.83 25.14
CA GLU A 424 9.16 -11.52 25.23
C GLU A 424 9.37 -10.23 26.04
N THR A 425 10.14 -10.29 27.12
CA THR A 425 10.46 -9.11 27.93
C THR A 425 11.75 -8.44 27.45
N ASP A 426 11.85 -7.11 27.59
CA ASP A 426 13.09 -6.38 27.25
C ASP A 426 14.30 -6.79 28.11
N ALA A 427 14.05 -7.44 29.26
CA ALA A 427 15.09 -7.97 30.12
C ALA A 427 15.64 -9.34 29.67
N GLY A 428 15.14 -9.92 28.57
CA GLY A 428 15.63 -11.17 28.02
C GLY A 428 14.98 -12.43 28.60
N MET A 429 13.74 -12.32 29.10
CA MET A 429 12.95 -13.47 29.52
C MET A 429 11.71 -13.66 28.64
N TYR A 430 11.20 -14.88 28.53
CA TYR A 430 9.98 -15.13 27.77
C TYR A 430 9.09 -16.22 28.36
N ALA A 431 7.83 -16.22 27.92
CA ALA A 431 6.86 -17.30 28.04
C ALA A 431 6.35 -17.68 26.65
N ASP A 432 5.91 -18.91 26.46
CA ASP A 432 5.46 -19.39 25.17
C ASP A 432 4.27 -20.35 25.23
N TRP A 433 3.55 -20.44 24.13
CA TRP A 433 2.45 -21.38 23.93
C TRP A 433 2.53 -21.95 22.52
N TYR A 434 2.29 -23.26 22.41
CA TYR A 434 2.16 -23.94 21.14
C TYR A 434 0.74 -24.48 20.98
N PHE A 435 0.13 -24.19 19.83
CA PHE A 435 -1.16 -24.72 19.44
C PHE A 435 -0.99 -25.44 18.11
N PRO A 436 -1.02 -26.79 18.08
CA PRO A 436 -0.73 -27.55 16.87
C PRO A 436 -1.76 -27.34 15.75
N LYS A 437 -2.98 -26.95 16.13
CA LYS A 437 -4.08 -26.71 15.19
C LYS A 437 -5.14 -25.84 15.84
N VAL A 438 -5.40 -24.68 15.25
CA VAL A 438 -6.50 -23.79 15.60
C VAL A 438 -7.36 -23.57 14.37
N GLY A 439 -8.63 -23.96 14.46
CA GLY A 439 -9.57 -23.85 13.34
C GLY A 439 -9.79 -22.41 12.86
N ILE A 440 -10.30 -22.27 11.64
CA ILE A 440 -10.62 -20.99 11.00
C ILE A 440 -11.52 -20.13 11.91
N MET A 441 -11.08 -18.91 12.22
CA MET A 441 -11.80 -17.97 13.11
C MET A 441 -12.08 -18.52 14.52
N LYS A 442 -11.38 -19.58 14.95
CA LYS A 442 -11.51 -20.16 16.29
C LYS A 442 -10.51 -19.55 17.26
N LYS A 443 -10.84 -19.70 18.54
CA LYS A 443 -10.09 -19.15 19.67
C LYS A 443 -9.36 -20.27 20.41
N ALA A 444 -8.18 -19.95 20.94
CA ALA A 444 -7.40 -20.81 21.82
C ALA A 444 -7.00 -20.04 23.09
N LEU A 445 -7.04 -20.71 24.24
CA LEU A 445 -6.71 -20.10 25.54
C LEU A 445 -5.20 -20.13 25.77
N LEU A 446 -4.60 -18.95 26.00
CA LEU A 446 -3.25 -18.85 26.55
C LEU A 446 -3.35 -19.02 28.05
N LYS A 447 -3.14 -20.26 28.53
CA LYS A 447 -3.13 -20.58 29.96
C LYS A 447 -2.15 -19.65 30.68
N LYS A 448 -2.60 -19.09 31.81
CA LYS A 448 -1.78 -18.17 32.60
C LYS A 448 -0.50 -18.86 33.06
N GLN A 449 0.64 -18.22 32.85
CA GLN A 449 1.94 -18.69 33.31
C GLN A 449 2.84 -17.50 33.66
N TYR A 450 3.91 -17.79 34.41
CA TYR A 450 4.95 -16.80 34.65
C TYR A 450 5.93 -16.77 33.48
N VAL A 451 6.42 -15.59 33.15
CA VAL A 451 7.59 -15.44 32.28
C VAL A 451 8.79 -15.99 33.04
N GLY A 452 9.38 -17.07 32.54
CA GLY A 452 10.40 -17.83 33.27
C GLY A 452 11.50 -18.44 32.41
N LYS A 453 11.33 -18.48 31.08
CA LYS A 453 12.37 -18.96 30.15
C LYS A 453 13.33 -17.82 29.83
N VAL A 454 14.58 -18.14 29.51
CA VAL A 454 15.64 -17.16 29.19
C VAL A 454 15.85 -17.14 27.69
N MET A 455 15.84 -15.95 27.10
CA MET A 455 16.15 -15.75 25.68
C MET A 455 17.63 -16.04 25.39
N GLN A 456 17.96 -16.30 24.13
CA GLN A 456 19.35 -16.33 23.71
C GLN A 456 19.99 -14.94 23.91
N GLY A 457 21.10 -14.89 24.63
CA GLY A 457 21.76 -13.64 25.02
C GLY A 457 21.07 -12.85 26.13
N GLY A 458 20.01 -13.39 26.74
CA GLY A 458 19.28 -12.76 27.85
C GLY A 458 19.79 -13.14 29.24
N ALA A 459 19.32 -12.41 30.26
CA ALA A 459 19.56 -12.71 31.67
C ALA A 459 18.22 -12.79 32.43
N ARG A 460 18.22 -13.45 33.59
CA ARG A 460 17.05 -13.44 34.48
C ARG A 460 16.97 -12.11 35.22
N SER A 461 16.25 -11.17 34.61
CA SER A 461 16.06 -9.83 35.15
C SER A 461 14.58 -9.43 35.10
N PRO A 462 14.06 -8.71 36.10
CA PRO A 462 12.71 -8.16 36.06
C PRO A 462 12.53 -7.21 34.86
N SER A 463 11.31 -7.15 34.32
CA SER A 463 10.94 -6.22 33.25
C SER A 463 9.55 -5.65 33.49
N ASN A 464 9.37 -4.38 33.15
CA ASN A 464 8.07 -3.71 33.14
C ASN A 464 7.47 -3.61 31.73
N THR A 465 8.19 -4.05 30.72
CA THR A 465 7.79 -4.03 29.32
C THR A 465 7.85 -5.44 28.73
N TYR A 466 7.00 -5.67 27.73
CA TYR A 466 6.92 -6.91 27.00
C TYR A 466 6.45 -6.67 25.56
N HIS A 467 6.71 -7.65 24.71
CA HIS A 467 6.23 -7.74 23.34
C HIS A 467 5.62 -9.13 23.11
N VAL A 468 4.60 -9.21 22.26
CA VAL A 468 4.03 -10.49 21.84
C VAL A 468 4.52 -10.77 20.42
N ARG A 469 5.02 -11.98 20.16
CA ARG A 469 5.28 -12.44 18.80
C ARG A 469 4.45 -13.67 18.49
N ILE A 470 4.00 -13.75 17.24
CA ILE A 470 3.11 -14.81 16.80
C ILE A 470 3.65 -15.38 15.50
N ARG A 471 4.01 -16.65 15.51
CA ARG A 471 4.35 -17.41 14.31
C ARG A 471 3.22 -18.36 13.99
N SER A 472 2.96 -18.57 12.71
CA SER A 472 2.00 -19.56 12.24
C SER A 472 2.53 -20.36 11.08
N ALA A 473 2.02 -21.58 10.94
CA ALA A 473 2.36 -22.47 9.84
C ALA A 473 1.15 -23.36 9.51
N PRO A 474 0.96 -23.76 8.24
CA PRO A 474 -0.01 -24.79 7.89
C PRO A 474 0.28 -26.09 8.68
N PRO A 475 -0.74 -26.76 9.24
CA PRO A 475 -0.54 -28.05 9.90
C PRO A 475 0.06 -29.08 8.93
N GLY A 476 1.09 -29.80 9.37
CA GLY A 476 1.82 -30.76 8.53
C GLY A 476 2.90 -30.16 7.62
N SER A 477 3.07 -28.83 7.61
CA SER A 477 4.23 -28.21 6.96
C SER A 477 5.54 -28.56 7.71
N PRO A 478 6.71 -28.50 7.05
CA PRO A 478 7.99 -28.79 7.71
C PRO A 478 8.25 -27.95 8.97
N GLU A 479 7.76 -26.71 9.01
CA GLU A 479 7.85 -25.86 10.21
C GLU A 479 6.92 -26.34 11.32
N ALA A 480 5.66 -26.67 11.00
CA ALA A 480 4.73 -27.22 11.98
C ALA A 480 5.19 -28.58 12.54
N GLU A 481 5.85 -29.42 11.73
CA GLU A 481 6.44 -30.69 12.17
C GLU A 481 7.61 -30.48 13.13
N LYS A 482 8.48 -29.50 12.88
CA LYS A 482 9.54 -29.10 13.82
C LYS A 482 8.94 -28.68 15.16
N TRP A 483 7.90 -27.84 15.15
CA TRP A 483 7.20 -27.43 16.37
C TRP A 483 6.54 -28.61 17.08
N ALA A 484 5.92 -29.54 16.34
CA ALA A 484 5.33 -30.74 16.89
C ALA A 484 6.37 -31.67 17.55
N ALA A 485 7.60 -31.69 17.03
CA ALA A 485 8.75 -32.39 17.62
C ALA A 485 9.39 -31.64 18.80
N GLY A 486 8.83 -30.51 19.24
CA GLY A 486 9.35 -29.70 20.35
C GLY A 486 10.51 -28.78 19.98
N GLN A 487 10.86 -28.67 18.69
CA GLN A 487 11.91 -27.79 18.19
C GLN A 487 11.35 -26.38 17.95
N PHE A 488 11.24 -25.62 19.04
CA PHE A 488 10.75 -24.24 18.98
C PHE A 488 11.89 -23.23 18.78
N PRO A 489 11.64 -22.14 18.02
CA PRO A 489 12.60 -21.06 17.93
C PRO A 489 12.74 -20.36 19.28
N VAL A 490 13.97 -20.25 19.78
CA VAL A 490 14.28 -19.48 21.00
C VAL A 490 14.39 -18.00 20.64
N PRO A 491 13.67 -17.08 21.31
CA PRO A 491 13.83 -15.66 21.06
C PRO A 491 15.25 -15.17 21.35
N VAL A 492 15.73 -14.20 20.58
CA VAL A 492 17.05 -13.60 20.71
C VAL A 492 16.90 -12.18 21.25
N LEU A 493 17.60 -11.86 22.34
CA LEU A 493 17.56 -10.51 22.90
C LEU A 493 18.08 -9.48 21.89
N GLY A 494 17.37 -8.37 21.72
CA GLY A 494 17.75 -7.27 20.84
C GLY A 494 17.45 -7.48 19.35
N ASN A 495 17.07 -8.70 18.95
CA ASN A 495 16.54 -8.95 17.61
C ASN A 495 15.06 -8.50 17.61
N ARG A 496 14.82 -7.23 17.28
CA ARG A 496 13.49 -6.59 17.23
C ARG A 496 12.86 -6.68 15.85
#